data_AF-A0A3M2BHW6-F1
#
_entry.id   AF-A0A3M2BHW6-F1
#
_cell.length_a   1.000
_cell.length_b   1.000
_cell.length_c   1.000
_cell.angle_alpha   90.00
_cell.angle_beta   90.00
_cell.angle_gamma   90.00
#
_symmetry.space_group_name_H-M   'P 1'
#
loop_
_entity.id
_entity.type
_entity.pdbx_description
1 polymer ?
#
loop_
_entity_poly.entity_id
_entity_poly.type
_entity_poly.pdbx_seq_one_letter_code
_entity_poly.pdbx_strand_id
1 'polypeptide(L)'
;MNQLNAKRLVFVSLLSLLLVPGAASADPTIAQVENFGDTLVFHPVVEFAKLRLTVTGPCNFVFEQTIDQGEPFFRLDETTIDGTYTYDLVRIEAVDPAVIKILKQARAVGDEETPNQLCRDGKLPAAPIAQSGGFTVSFGKIIFDDRAFEKGAGMPTDVDHLLGDPLPVASKGPAPSRPPVPTKDFVINDDLIVDGSACIGFDCVNGEVFSFDTIRLKENNLRIKFDDTSVAASFPSNDWQLTANESANGGASKFSIEDVTGGRTPFTVEANARSHSLYVDDGGRIGNRTATPSVEIHTIDGDTPTLRLQQDGSSGFEPQTWDVAGNETNFFIRDVTNG
;
A
#
# COMPACT_ATOMS: atom_id res chain seq x y z
N MET A 1 59.18 55.01 21.64
CA MET A 1 58.57 55.72 22.79
C MET A 1 57.06 55.57 22.68
N ASN A 2 56.44 55.01 23.73
CA ASN A 2 55.01 54.92 24.10
C ASN A 2 54.03 54.26 23.11
N GLN A 3 53.57 53.01 23.31
CA GLN A 3 52.57 52.53 24.29
C GLN A 3 51.23 53.27 24.22
N LEU A 4 50.16 52.59 23.75
CA LEU A 4 48.90 52.41 24.52
C LEU A 4 47.94 51.40 23.84
N ASN A 5 47.74 50.27 24.53
CA ASN A 5 46.48 49.57 24.80
C ASN A 5 45.42 49.33 23.70
N ALA A 6 45.40 48.12 23.14
CA ALA A 6 44.17 47.50 22.62
C ALA A 6 43.83 46.26 23.46
N LYS A 7 42.61 46.27 24.02
CA LYS A 7 42.05 45.30 24.96
C LYS A 7 41.87 43.92 24.32
N ARG A 8 42.21 42.87 25.09
CA ARG A 8 41.80 41.47 24.85
C ARG A 8 40.28 41.37 24.90
N LEU A 9 39.67 40.75 23.89
CA LEU A 9 38.36 40.11 24.02
C LEU A 9 38.49 38.67 23.52
N VAL A 10 38.33 37.74 24.46
CA VAL A 10 38.38 36.29 24.26
C VAL A 10 37.06 35.86 23.63
N PHE A 11 37.11 35.29 22.42
CA PHE A 11 35.96 34.61 21.81
C PHE A 11 35.90 33.18 22.37
N VAL A 12 34.99 32.96 23.33
CA VAL A 12 34.61 31.62 23.79
C VAL A 12 33.64 31.05 22.76
N SER A 13 34.09 30.05 22.00
CA SER A 13 33.23 29.27 21.11
C SER A 13 32.41 28.28 21.95
N LEU A 14 31.14 28.60 22.17
CA LEU A 14 30.18 27.72 22.85
C LEU A 14 29.57 26.78 21.80
N LEU A 15 30.17 25.59 21.65
CA LEU A 15 29.62 24.50 20.83
C LEU A 15 28.35 23.98 21.53
N SER A 16 27.19 24.47 21.12
CA SER A 16 25.88 24.04 21.60
C SER A 16 25.48 22.76 20.87
N LEU A 17 25.49 21.66 21.63
CA LEU A 17 25.00 20.35 21.22
C LEU A 17 23.47 20.45 21.07
N LEU A 18 22.97 20.60 19.84
CA LEU A 18 21.56 20.48 19.53
C LEU A 18 21.19 18.99 19.53
N LEU A 19 20.73 18.50 20.68
CA LEU A 19 19.90 17.30 20.78
C LEU A 19 18.62 17.56 19.99
N VAL A 20 18.43 16.88 18.86
CA VAL A 20 17.13 16.73 18.22
C VAL A 20 16.44 15.58 18.95
N PRO A 21 15.35 15.79 19.71
CA PRO A 21 14.54 14.67 20.15
C PRO A 21 13.81 14.14 18.92
N GLY A 22 14.14 12.91 18.52
CA GLY A 22 13.31 12.14 17.61
C GLY A 22 11.94 11.93 18.25
N ALA A 23 10.95 12.69 17.81
CA ALA A 23 9.56 12.39 18.08
C ALA A 23 9.17 11.19 17.20
N ALA A 24 9.21 9.99 17.78
CA ALA A 24 8.45 8.88 17.26
C ALA A 24 6.97 9.32 17.27
N SER A 25 6.35 9.39 16.09
CA SER A 25 4.92 9.63 15.95
C SER A 25 4.17 8.40 16.47
N ALA A 26 3.89 8.37 17.77
CA ALA A 26 2.81 7.53 18.29
C ALA A 26 1.48 8.13 17.80
N ASP A 27 0.62 7.32 17.20
CA ASP A 27 -0.75 7.75 16.90
C ASP A 27 -1.38 8.35 18.18
N PRO A 28 -2.07 9.50 18.10
CA PRO A 28 -2.49 10.19 19.31
C PRO A 28 -3.61 9.40 19.99
N THR A 29 -3.34 8.83 21.16
CA THR A 29 -4.38 8.24 22.02
C THR A 29 -5.38 9.33 22.40
N ILE A 30 -6.64 9.16 22.03
CA ILE A 30 -7.76 10.07 22.34
C ILE A 30 -8.34 9.75 23.72
N ALA A 31 -8.46 8.46 24.06
CA ALA A 31 -9.03 8.00 25.32
C ALA A 31 -8.38 6.69 25.80
N GLN A 32 -8.25 6.55 27.12
CA GLN A 32 -7.98 5.25 27.74
C GLN A 32 -9.28 4.45 27.83
N VAL A 33 -9.26 3.19 27.39
CA VAL A 33 -10.45 2.34 27.38
C VAL A 33 -10.44 1.44 28.61
N GLU A 34 -11.49 1.52 29.43
CA GLU A 34 -11.69 0.67 30.60
C GLU A 34 -12.87 -0.30 30.35
N ASN A 35 -12.68 -1.57 30.73
CA ASN A 35 -13.67 -2.63 30.54
C ASN A 35 -14.29 -3.04 31.89
N PHE A 36 -15.60 -2.82 32.02
CA PHE A 36 -16.39 -3.17 33.20
C PHE A 36 -17.19 -4.47 33.05
N GLY A 37 -16.91 -5.26 32.01
CA GLY A 37 -17.53 -6.55 31.74
C GLY A 37 -18.65 -6.48 30.71
N ASP A 38 -19.70 -5.70 30.95
CA ASP A 38 -20.78 -5.46 29.97
C ASP A 38 -20.67 -4.08 29.28
N THR A 39 -19.70 -3.28 29.69
CA THR A 39 -19.56 -1.89 29.28
C THR A 39 -18.09 -1.56 29.02
N LEU A 40 -17.81 -0.90 27.90
CA LEU A 40 -16.54 -0.19 27.65
C LEU A 40 -16.76 1.30 27.89
N VAL A 41 -15.90 1.90 28.70
CA VAL A 41 -15.87 3.35 28.94
C VAL A 41 -14.58 3.92 28.36
N PHE A 42 -14.70 5.04 27.65
CA PHE A 42 -13.58 5.71 26.99
C PHE A 42 -13.26 6.98 27.79
N HIS A 43 -12.19 6.95 28.59
CA HIS A 43 -11.74 8.09 29.39
C HIS A 43 -10.89 9.04 28.53
N PRO A 44 -11.40 10.19 28.09
CA PRO A 44 -10.67 11.06 27.17
C PRO A 44 -9.40 11.59 27.84
N VAL A 45 -8.27 11.48 27.15
CA VAL A 45 -6.95 11.98 27.59
C VAL A 45 -6.50 13.21 26.79
N VAL A 46 -7.34 13.67 25.86
CA VAL A 46 -7.14 14.88 25.06
C VAL A 46 -8.31 15.83 25.28
N GLU A 47 -8.07 17.14 25.14
CA GLU A 47 -9.17 18.10 25.06
C GLU A 47 -9.98 17.90 23.77
N PHE A 48 -11.30 17.97 23.89
CA PHE A 48 -12.22 17.82 22.76
C PHE A 48 -13.41 18.76 22.90
N ALA A 49 -13.91 19.23 21.75
CA ALA A 49 -15.21 19.91 21.67
C ALA A 49 -16.35 18.91 21.43
N LYS A 50 -16.10 17.89 20.60
CA LYS A 50 -16.99 16.75 20.37
C LYS A 50 -16.19 15.47 20.13
N LEU A 51 -16.69 14.36 20.66
CA LEU A 51 -16.25 13.02 20.32
C LEU A 51 -17.41 12.25 19.70
N ARG A 52 -17.11 11.44 18.68
CA ARG A 52 -18.03 10.44 18.14
C ARG A 52 -17.42 9.06 18.30
N LEU A 53 -18.09 8.20 19.05
CA LEU A 53 -17.82 6.78 19.14
C LEU A 53 -18.75 6.06 18.17
N THR A 54 -18.18 5.31 17.24
CA THR A 54 -18.90 4.36 16.38
C THR A 54 -18.43 2.97 16.74
N VAL A 55 -19.34 2.04 17.01
CA VAL A 55 -19.05 0.63 17.24
C VAL A 55 -19.75 -0.17 16.17
N THR A 56 -18.99 -0.97 15.42
CA THR A 56 -19.55 -1.88 14.42
C THR A 56 -19.34 -3.33 14.84
N GLY A 57 -20.33 -4.17 14.57
CA GLY A 57 -20.34 -5.56 15.00
C GLY A 57 -21.03 -6.48 14.00
N PRO A 58 -21.26 -7.74 14.39
CA PRO A 58 -21.88 -8.74 13.54
C PRO A 58 -23.27 -8.32 13.05
N CYS A 59 -23.72 -8.90 11.93
CA CYS A 59 -25.07 -8.67 11.37
C CYS A 59 -25.37 -7.18 11.07
N ASN A 60 -24.36 -6.42 10.62
CA ASN A 60 -24.44 -4.98 10.37
C ASN A 60 -24.85 -4.17 11.61
N PHE A 61 -24.53 -4.67 12.81
CA PHE A 61 -24.71 -3.90 14.04
C PHE A 61 -23.87 -2.63 13.95
N VAL A 62 -24.53 -1.49 14.17
CA VAL A 62 -23.88 -0.19 14.26
C VAL A 62 -24.45 0.54 15.47
N PHE A 63 -23.58 0.94 16.38
CA PHE A 63 -23.88 1.84 17.46
C PHE A 63 -23.11 3.14 17.23
N GLU A 64 -23.79 4.28 17.39
CA GLU A 64 -23.15 5.59 17.33
C GLU A 64 -23.52 6.41 18.55
N GLN A 65 -22.52 7.04 19.15
CA GLN A 65 -22.69 7.97 20.25
C GLN A 65 -21.85 9.21 19.98
N THR A 66 -22.48 10.39 20.04
CA THR A 66 -21.77 11.67 19.98
C THR A 66 -21.93 12.39 21.30
N ILE A 67 -20.83 12.87 21.87
CA ILE A 67 -20.81 13.64 23.11
C ILE A 67 -20.09 14.98 22.91
N ASP A 68 -20.50 15.99 23.65
CA ASP A 68 -19.84 17.29 23.80
C ASP A 68 -19.29 17.52 25.22
N GLN A 69 -19.71 16.68 26.19
CA GLN A 69 -19.17 16.60 27.55
C GLN A 69 -19.28 15.15 28.09
N GLY A 70 -18.40 14.78 29.02
CA GLY A 70 -18.41 13.47 29.68
C GLY A 70 -17.56 12.41 28.96
N GLU A 71 -17.88 11.13 29.17
CA GLU A 71 -17.12 9.98 28.67
C GLU A 71 -17.99 9.18 27.69
N PRO A 72 -17.50 8.87 26.48
CA PRO A 72 -18.18 7.93 25.60
C PRO A 72 -18.20 6.54 26.24
N PHE A 73 -19.25 5.78 26.01
CA PHE A 73 -19.33 4.40 26.45
C PHE A 73 -20.13 3.55 25.47
N PHE A 74 -19.81 2.27 25.46
CA PHE A 74 -20.57 1.24 24.75
C PHE A 74 -21.01 0.19 25.76
N ARG A 75 -22.31 -0.14 25.80
CA ARG A 75 -22.87 -1.14 26.71
C ARG A 75 -23.60 -2.21 25.93
N LEU A 76 -23.42 -3.47 26.35
CA LEU A 76 -24.17 -4.60 25.82
C LEU A 76 -25.66 -4.47 26.15
N ASP A 77 -26.50 -4.75 25.16
CA ASP A 77 -27.96 -4.76 25.27
C ASP A 77 -28.56 -5.97 24.54
N GLU A 78 -29.89 -6.02 24.45
CA GLU A 78 -30.61 -7.14 23.80
C GLU A 78 -30.31 -7.30 22.30
N THR A 79 -29.72 -6.28 21.67
CA THR A 79 -29.34 -6.28 20.25
C THR A 79 -27.88 -6.68 20.04
N THR A 80 -27.08 -6.70 21.11
CA THR A 80 -25.69 -7.18 21.05
C THR A 80 -25.65 -8.70 21.09
N ILE A 81 -25.00 -9.29 20.10
CA ILE A 81 -24.77 -10.74 19.99
C ILE A 81 -23.30 -11.07 20.20
N ASP A 82 -23.01 -12.31 20.55
CA ASP A 82 -21.63 -12.81 20.63
C ASP A 82 -20.94 -12.67 19.25
N GLY A 83 -19.70 -12.18 19.25
CA GLY A 83 -18.93 -11.94 18.04
C GLY A 83 -17.90 -10.82 18.21
N THR A 84 -17.21 -10.48 17.13
CA THR A 84 -16.17 -9.45 17.13
C THR A 84 -16.77 -8.09 16.78
N TYR A 85 -16.39 -7.08 17.55
CA TYR A 85 -16.77 -5.69 17.36
C TYR A 85 -15.52 -4.84 17.19
N THR A 86 -15.63 -3.80 16.37
CA THR A 86 -14.63 -2.74 16.24
C THR A 86 -15.22 -1.43 16.71
N TYR A 87 -14.38 -0.54 17.22
CA TYR A 87 -14.76 0.83 17.52
C TYR A 87 -13.85 1.82 16.80
N ASP A 88 -14.44 2.95 16.44
CA ASP A 88 -13.77 4.16 15.99
C ASP A 88 -14.20 5.31 16.89
N LEU A 89 -13.25 5.89 17.61
CA LEU A 89 -13.44 7.11 18.40
C LEU A 89 -12.81 8.27 17.64
N VAL A 90 -13.62 9.21 17.17
CA VAL A 90 -13.18 10.34 16.35
C VAL A 90 -13.34 11.64 17.11
N ARG A 91 -12.27 12.45 17.17
CA ARG A 91 -12.34 13.83 17.64
C ARG A 91 -12.85 14.73 16.52
N ILE A 92 -14.01 15.34 16.73
CA ILE A 92 -14.62 16.26 15.78
C ILE A 92 -14.24 17.69 16.21
N GLU A 93 -13.36 18.31 15.43
CA GLU A 93 -13.04 19.73 15.59
C GLU A 93 -14.21 20.60 15.11
N ALA A 94 -14.59 21.60 15.90
CA ALA A 94 -15.64 22.52 15.52
C ALA A 94 -15.13 23.46 14.42
N VAL A 95 -15.72 23.38 13.23
CA VAL A 95 -15.46 24.34 12.15
C VAL A 95 -16.25 25.62 12.42
N ASP A 96 -15.58 26.77 12.31
CA ASP A 96 -16.23 28.08 12.46
C ASP A 96 -17.46 28.19 11.54
N PRO A 97 -18.67 28.49 12.07
CA PRO A 97 -19.88 28.66 11.27
C PRO A 97 -19.76 29.68 10.13
N ALA A 98 -18.90 30.69 10.28
CA ALA A 98 -18.61 31.65 9.22
C ALA A 98 -17.85 31.00 8.07
N VAL A 99 -16.88 30.13 8.36
CA VAL A 99 -16.13 29.35 7.36
C VAL A 99 -17.06 28.38 6.63
N ILE A 100 -17.98 27.72 7.34
CA ILE A 100 -19.00 26.85 6.71
C ILE A 100 -19.85 27.64 5.70
N LYS A 101 -20.25 28.87 6.03
CA LYS A 101 -21.03 29.73 5.13
C LYS A 101 -20.24 30.12 3.88
N ILE A 102 -18.96 30.47 4.04
CA ILE A 102 -18.06 30.79 2.93
C ILE A 102 -17.88 29.58 2.01
N LEU A 103 -17.64 28.40 2.56
CA LEU A 103 -17.50 27.16 1.79
C LEU A 103 -18.77 26.78 1.02
N LYS A 104 -19.95 27.00 1.61
CA LYS A 104 -21.24 26.78 0.91
C LYS A 104 -21.42 27.75 -0.26
N GLN A 105 -21.03 29.01 -0.09
CA GLN A 105 -21.09 30.01 -1.15
C GLN A 105 -20.11 29.71 -2.28
N ALA A 106 -18.86 29.34 -1.95
CA ALA A 106 -17.85 28.95 -2.94
C ALA A 106 -18.31 27.76 -3.78
N ARG A 107 -18.89 26.71 -3.15
CA ARG A 107 -19.48 25.56 -3.85
C ARG A 107 -20.61 25.94 -4.81
N ALA A 108 -21.45 26.91 -4.42
CA ALA A 108 -22.60 27.32 -5.24
C ALA A 108 -22.18 28.03 -6.54
N VAL A 109 -20.98 28.59 -6.59
CA VAL A 109 -20.44 29.30 -7.76
C VAL A 109 -19.27 28.58 -8.43
N GLY A 110 -18.92 27.37 -7.97
CA GLY A 110 -17.79 26.60 -8.51
C GLY A 110 -16.42 27.24 -8.23
N ASP A 111 -16.29 28.01 -7.14
CA ASP A 111 -15.04 28.64 -6.75
C ASP A 111 -14.16 27.65 -5.97
N GLU A 112 -13.13 27.15 -6.65
CA GLU A 112 -12.14 26.22 -6.10
C GLU A 112 -11.01 26.93 -5.33
N GLU A 113 -10.82 28.23 -5.54
CA GLU A 113 -9.70 28.98 -4.93
C GLU A 113 -10.01 29.40 -3.49
N THR A 114 -11.25 29.73 -3.19
CA THR A 114 -11.68 30.08 -1.82
C THR A 114 -11.47 28.93 -0.82
N PRO A 115 -11.85 27.66 -1.08
CA PRO A 115 -11.51 26.53 -0.23
C PRO A 115 -10.00 26.30 -0.06
N ASN A 116 -9.23 26.45 -1.14
CA ASN A 116 -7.76 26.30 -1.10
C ASN A 116 -7.10 27.39 -0.26
N GLN A 117 -7.60 28.62 -0.35
CA GLN A 117 -7.11 29.74 0.46
C GLN A 117 -7.43 29.53 1.95
N LEU A 118 -8.66 29.09 2.28
CA LEU A 118 -9.02 28.74 3.66
C LEU A 118 -8.14 27.61 4.22
N CYS A 119 -7.74 26.65 3.38
CA CYS A 119 -6.79 25.59 3.75
C CYS A 119 -5.41 26.17 4.05
N ARG A 120 -4.85 27.00 3.15
CA ARG A 120 -3.55 27.67 3.33
C ARG A 120 -3.52 28.59 4.54
N ASP A 121 -4.65 29.23 4.86
CA ASP A 121 -4.80 30.12 6.01
C ASP A 121 -5.07 29.36 7.33
N GLY A 122 -5.09 28.02 7.30
CA GLY A 122 -5.33 27.17 8.48
C GLY A 122 -6.72 27.34 9.09
N LYS A 123 -7.71 27.76 8.28
CA LYS A 123 -9.10 28.00 8.70
C LYS A 123 -10.00 26.77 8.57
N LEU A 124 -9.52 25.73 7.90
CA LEU A 124 -10.15 24.42 7.85
C LEU A 124 -9.62 23.55 9.00
N PRO A 125 -10.46 22.68 9.59
CA PRO A 125 -10.03 21.80 10.68
C PRO A 125 -8.88 20.90 10.22
N ALA A 126 -8.02 20.52 11.15
CA ALA A 126 -7.01 19.51 10.87
C ALA A 126 -7.69 18.17 10.54
N ALA A 127 -6.93 17.24 9.96
CA ALA A 127 -7.42 15.88 9.75
C ALA A 127 -7.98 15.34 11.09
N PRO A 128 -9.20 14.75 11.09
CA PRO A 128 -9.79 14.26 12.32
C PRO A 128 -8.87 13.21 12.95
N ILE A 129 -8.51 13.41 14.21
CA ILE A 129 -7.76 12.41 14.97
C ILE A 129 -8.75 11.29 15.31
N ALA A 130 -8.40 10.06 14.95
CA ALA A 130 -9.19 8.88 15.24
C ALA A 130 -8.37 7.89 16.08
N GLN A 131 -9.02 7.26 17.04
CA GLN A 131 -8.50 6.12 17.79
C GLN A 131 -9.43 4.94 17.53
N SER A 132 -8.87 3.86 17.00
CA SER A 132 -9.61 2.65 16.67
C SER A 132 -9.14 1.47 17.50
N GLY A 133 -10.01 0.49 17.70
CA GLY A 133 -9.66 -0.75 18.38
C GLY A 133 -10.76 -1.79 18.23
N GLY A 134 -10.59 -2.94 18.88
CA GLY A 134 -11.54 -4.04 18.81
C GLY A 134 -11.75 -4.73 20.13
N PHE A 135 -12.90 -5.40 20.26
CA PHE A 135 -13.23 -6.26 21.39
C PHE A 135 -14.09 -7.44 20.90
N THR A 136 -14.16 -8.49 21.71
CA THR A 136 -15.04 -9.63 21.44
C THR A 136 -16.14 -9.68 22.50
N VAL A 137 -17.37 -9.91 22.07
CA VAL A 137 -18.47 -10.27 22.98
C VAL A 137 -18.55 -11.79 22.99
N SER A 138 -18.45 -12.39 24.16
CA SER A 138 -18.60 -13.84 24.35
C SER A 138 -19.37 -14.11 25.64
N PHE A 139 -20.44 -14.91 25.52
CA PHE A 139 -21.37 -15.22 26.60
C PHE A 139 -21.90 -13.96 27.30
N GLY A 140 -22.23 -12.92 26.53
CA GLY A 140 -22.75 -11.65 27.06
C GLY A 140 -21.73 -10.83 27.88
N LYS A 141 -20.43 -11.03 27.63
CA LYS A 141 -19.33 -10.26 28.24
C LYS A 141 -18.36 -9.74 27.20
N ILE A 142 -17.88 -8.53 27.42
CA ILE A 142 -16.83 -7.90 26.65
C ILE A 142 -15.47 -8.44 27.09
N ILE A 143 -14.77 -9.05 26.15
CA ILE A 143 -13.36 -9.41 26.23
C ILE A 143 -12.60 -8.33 25.46
N PHE A 144 -11.91 -7.47 26.19
CA PHE A 144 -11.11 -6.37 25.65
C PHE A 144 -9.66 -6.52 26.12
N ASP A 145 -8.74 -6.48 25.16
CA ASP A 145 -7.30 -6.47 25.39
C ASP A 145 -6.73 -5.29 24.60
N ASP A 146 -6.17 -4.32 25.31
CA ASP A 146 -5.60 -3.09 24.77
C ASP A 146 -4.33 -3.31 23.92
N ARG A 147 -3.84 -4.56 23.86
CA ARG A 147 -2.61 -4.98 23.15
C ARG A 147 -2.85 -6.10 22.14
N ALA A 148 -4.05 -6.68 22.06
CA ALA A 148 -4.33 -7.84 21.20
C ALA A 148 -4.51 -7.52 19.70
N PHE A 149 -4.49 -6.24 19.32
CA PHE A 149 -4.43 -5.79 17.92
C PHE A 149 -3.16 -4.99 17.69
N GLU A 150 -2.44 -5.34 16.62
CA GLU A 150 -1.10 -4.84 16.31
C GLU A 150 -1.09 -3.30 16.22
N LYS A 151 -0.45 -2.66 17.19
CA LYS A 151 0.15 -1.35 16.99
C LYS A 151 1.15 -1.51 15.86
N GLY A 152 1.03 -0.73 14.79
CA GLY A 152 1.94 -0.75 13.65
C GLY A 152 3.39 -0.80 14.12
N ALA A 153 4.00 -1.98 14.01
CA ALA A 153 5.40 -2.17 14.38
C ALA A 153 6.23 -1.61 13.23
N GLY A 154 6.81 -0.43 13.43
CA GLY A 154 8.00 -0.04 12.68
C GLY A 154 9.04 -1.15 12.78
N MET A 155 9.74 -1.40 11.66
CA MET A 155 10.81 -2.39 11.57
C MET A 155 11.72 -2.36 12.81
N PRO A 156 12.02 -3.52 13.43
CA PRO A 156 13.17 -3.63 14.31
C PRO A 156 14.44 -3.50 13.47
N THR A 157 15.04 -2.30 13.46
CA THR A 157 16.47 -2.15 13.18
C THR A 157 17.22 -2.59 14.43
N ASP A 158 17.50 -3.88 14.55
CA ASP A 158 18.65 -4.45 15.27
C ASP A 158 18.49 -5.98 15.38
N VAL A 159 19.22 -6.68 14.52
CA VAL A 159 19.64 -8.06 14.79
C VAL A 159 21.16 -8.12 14.66
N ASP A 160 21.81 -7.39 15.55
CA ASP A 160 23.13 -7.78 16.01
C ASP A 160 23.11 -7.81 17.54
N HIS A 161 23.77 -8.82 18.12
CA HIS A 161 23.76 -9.21 19.53
C HIS A 161 22.54 -9.98 20.06
N LEU A 162 22.53 -11.31 19.88
CA LEU A 162 22.37 -12.28 20.99
C LEU A 162 22.99 -13.64 20.59
N LEU A 163 24.29 -13.67 20.32
CA LEU A 163 25.08 -14.88 20.54
C LEU A 163 25.36 -14.97 22.04
N GLY A 164 24.48 -15.68 22.75
CA GLY A 164 24.63 -16.02 24.16
C GLY A 164 24.45 -17.52 24.35
N ASP A 165 25.53 -18.16 24.80
CA ASP A 165 25.80 -19.57 25.16
C ASP A 165 24.66 -20.62 25.19
N PRO A 166 24.95 -21.87 24.77
CA PRO A 166 23.96 -22.95 24.77
C PRO A 166 23.61 -23.38 26.20
N LEU A 167 22.32 -23.28 26.54
CA LEU A 167 21.77 -23.85 27.77
C LEU A 167 21.84 -25.40 27.74
N PRO A 168 22.08 -26.06 28.89
CA PRO A 168 22.23 -27.51 28.95
C PRO A 168 20.88 -28.22 28.79
N VAL A 169 20.90 -29.27 27.98
CA VAL A 169 19.75 -30.16 27.70
C VAL A 169 19.31 -30.86 28.98
N ALA A 170 18.10 -30.53 29.45
CA ALA A 170 17.37 -31.31 30.44
C ALA A 170 16.10 -31.89 29.80
N SER A 171 16.01 -33.21 29.76
CA SER A 171 14.88 -33.98 29.24
C SER A 171 13.71 -34.00 30.24
N LYS A 172 12.49 -33.65 29.80
CA LYS A 172 11.21 -34.15 30.37
C LYS A 172 9.97 -33.73 29.57
N GLY A 173 9.24 -34.72 29.05
CA GLY A 173 7.81 -34.66 28.70
C GLY A 173 7.46 -34.23 27.27
N PRO A 174 6.39 -34.79 26.65
CA PRO A 174 5.87 -34.25 25.39
C PRO A 174 5.31 -32.85 25.67
N ALA A 175 5.77 -31.87 24.89
CA ALA A 175 5.22 -30.53 24.94
C ALA A 175 3.70 -30.58 24.69
N PRO A 176 2.86 -29.82 25.42
CA PRO A 176 1.47 -29.66 25.04
C PRO A 176 1.43 -29.10 23.62
N SER A 177 0.72 -29.78 22.72
CA SER A 177 0.52 -29.33 21.35
C SER A 177 0.02 -27.89 21.37
N ARG A 178 0.80 -26.96 20.81
CA ARG A 178 0.37 -25.58 20.59
C ARG A 178 -1.02 -25.65 19.92
N PRO A 179 -2.08 -25.07 20.52
CA PRO A 179 -3.38 -25.05 19.86
C PRO A 179 -3.21 -24.39 18.48
N PRO A 180 -3.92 -24.87 17.43
CA PRO A 180 -3.86 -24.24 16.13
C PRO A 180 -4.19 -22.76 16.31
N VAL A 181 -3.29 -21.88 15.86
CA VAL A 181 -3.62 -20.47 15.76
C VAL A 181 -4.73 -20.40 14.72
N PRO A 182 -5.95 -19.96 15.07
CA PRO A 182 -7.01 -19.81 14.07
C PRO A 182 -6.49 -18.84 13.00
N THR A 183 -6.61 -19.21 11.73
CA THR A 183 -6.28 -18.29 10.65
C THR A 183 -7.26 -17.12 10.73
N LYS A 184 -6.74 -15.90 10.88
CA LYS A 184 -7.56 -14.69 10.97
C LYS A 184 -7.89 -14.21 9.55
N ASP A 185 -8.64 -15.04 8.82
CA ASP A 185 -9.03 -14.76 7.45
C ASP A 185 -10.43 -14.15 7.42
N PHE A 186 -10.61 -13.08 6.64
CA PHE A 186 -11.95 -12.61 6.28
C PHE A 186 -12.39 -13.34 5.03
N VAL A 187 -13.42 -14.16 5.17
CA VAL A 187 -14.05 -14.84 4.02
C VAL A 187 -15.36 -14.12 3.72
N ILE A 188 -15.43 -13.51 2.54
CA ILE A 188 -16.63 -12.88 2.01
C ILE A 188 -17.23 -13.90 1.05
N ASN A 189 -18.30 -14.58 1.47
CA ASN A 189 -18.92 -15.69 0.71
C ASN A 189 -19.73 -15.23 -0.52
N ASP A 190 -19.71 -13.94 -0.82
CA ASP A 190 -20.45 -13.30 -1.91
C ASP A 190 -19.56 -12.23 -2.58
N ASP A 191 -20.14 -11.42 -3.46
CA ASP A 191 -19.43 -10.35 -4.16
C ASP A 191 -18.89 -9.28 -3.19
N LEU A 192 -17.58 -9.01 -3.27
CA LEU A 192 -16.98 -7.82 -2.68
C LEU A 192 -17.06 -6.66 -3.68
N ILE A 193 -17.98 -5.73 -3.44
CA ILE A 193 -18.05 -4.47 -4.17
C ILE A 193 -17.39 -3.39 -3.32
N VAL A 194 -16.32 -2.80 -3.84
CA VAL A 194 -15.68 -1.61 -3.27
C VAL A 194 -16.11 -0.39 -4.07
N ASP A 195 -16.92 0.48 -3.47
CA ASP A 195 -17.25 1.79 -4.05
C ASP A 195 -16.10 2.78 -3.75
N GLY A 196 -15.44 3.27 -4.79
CA GLY A 196 -14.23 4.09 -4.70
C GLY A 196 -12.96 3.30 -5.02
N SER A 197 -12.05 3.16 -4.04
CA SER A 197 -10.71 2.60 -4.25
C SER A 197 -10.32 1.57 -3.20
N ALA A 198 -9.55 0.56 -3.60
CA ALA A 198 -8.98 -0.45 -2.70
C ALA A 198 -7.45 -0.39 -2.68
N CYS A 199 -6.85 -0.48 -1.49
CA CYS A 199 -5.42 -0.76 -1.34
C CYS A 199 -5.24 -2.22 -0.90
N ILE A 200 -4.41 -2.98 -1.62
CA ILE A 200 -4.12 -4.39 -1.30
C ILE A 200 -2.61 -4.60 -1.22
N GLY A 201 -2.15 -5.22 -0.14
CA GLY A 201 -0.75 -5.53 0.10
C GLY A 201 -0.24 -5.01 1.44
N PHE A 202 0.91 -5.54 1.86
CA PHE A 202 1.50 -5.27 3.18
C PHE A 202 1.82 -3.78 3.42
N ASP A 203 2.13 -3.02 2.37
CA ASP A 203 2.57 -1.62 2.49
C ASP A 203 1.40 -0.60 2.41
N CYS A 204 0.14 -1.07 2.44
CA CYS A 204 -1.02 -0.19 2.55
C CYS A 204 -1.11 0.48 3.92
N VAL A 205 -1.42 1.78 3.95
CA VAL A 205 -1.52 2.54 5.22
C VAL A 205 -2.96 2.97 5.53
N ASN A 206 -3.22 3.34 6.78
CA ASN A 206 -4.48 4.00 7.13
C ASN A 206 -4.48 5.44 6.59
N GLY A 207 -5.60 5.91 6.02
CA GLY A 207 -5.71 7.24 5.42
C GLY A 207 -5.05 7.37 4.03
N GLU A 208 -5.00 6.29 3.24
CA GLU A 208 -4.47 6.31 1.87
C GLU A 208 -5.15 7.37 0.98
N VAL A 209 -4.32 8.06 0.18
CA VAL A 209 -4.79 8.99 -0.85
C VAL A 209 -4.68 8.32 -2.21
N PHE A 210 -5.82 7.96 -2.78
CA PHE A 210 -5.88 7.13 -3.99
C PHE A 210 -5.74 7.91 -5.30
N SER A 211 -5.96 9.23 -5.31
CA SER A 211 -6.02 10.01 -6.56
C SER A 211 -7.01 9.37 -7.54
N PHE A 212 -6.55 8.89 -8.70
CA PHE A 212 -7.36 8.19 -9.70
C PHE A 212 -7.20 6.65 -9.67
N ASP A 213 -6.45 6.10 -8.72
CA ASP A 213 -6.26 4.65 -8.63
C ASP A 213 -7.54 3.98 -8.08
N THR A 214 -8.20 3.14 -8.87
CA THR A 214 -9.31 2.30 -8.39
C THR A 214 -8.80 1.13 -7.55
N ILE A 215 -7.67 0.52 -7.93
CA ILE A 215 -6.99 -0.52 -7.17
C ILE A 215 -5.51 -0.17 -7.10
N ARG A 216 -4.99 -0.05 -5.88
CA ARG A 216 -3.56 0.17 -5.61
C ARG A 216 -2.98 -1.07 -4.93
N LEU A 217 -1.98 -1.67 -5.56
CA LEU A 217 -1.25 -2.80 -4.99
C LEU A 217 0.07 -2.28 -4.40
N LYS A 218 0.33 -2.52 -3.12
CA LYS A 218 1.53 -2.01 -2.43
C LYS A 218 2.27 -3.11 -1.68
N GLU A 219 3.38 -3.55 -2.24
CA GLU A 219 4.35 -4.43 -1.58
C GLU A 219 5.68 -4.43 -2.36
N ASN A 220 6.73 -5.02 -1.80
CA ASN A 220 7.99 -5.22 -2.51
C ASN A 220 7.94 -6.32 -3.59
N ASN A 221 6.99 -7.25 -3.49
CA ASN A 221 6.91 -8.45 -4.33
C ASN A 221 5.50 -8.67 -4.89
N LEU A 222 5.01 -7.71 -5.67
CA LEU A 222 3.62 -7.69 -6.15
C LEU A 222 3.34 -8.74 -7.21
N ARG A 223 2.36 -9.61 -6.94
CA ARG A 223 1.88 -10.66 -7.86
C ARG A 223 0.35 -10.70 -7.86
N ILE A 224 -0.23 -10.84 -9.04
CA ILE A 224 -1.63 -11.27 -9.19
C ILE A 224 -1.59 -12.67 -9.78
N LYS A 225 -1.84 -13.69 -8.95
CA LYS A 225 -1.84 -15.09 -9.36
C LYS A 225 -3.25 -15.55 -9.73
N PHE A 226 -3.35 -16.24 -10.86
CA PHE A 226 -4.50 -17.03 -11.27
C PHE A 226 -4.16 -18.50 -11.00
N ASP A 227 -4.72 -19.02 -9.92
CA ASP A 227 -4.51 -20.40 -9.45
C ASP A 227 -5.66 -21.28 -9.92
N ASP A 228 -5.44 -22.10 -10.94
CA ASP A 228 -6.49 -22.95 -11.50
C ASP A 228 -6.60 -24.24 -10.67
N THR A 229 -7.74 -24.39 -10.00
CA THR A 229 -8.02 -25.55 -9.13
C THR A 229 -8.80 -26.66 -9.85
N SER A 230 -8.95 -26.58 -11.17
CA SER A 230 -9.68 -27.57 -11.96
C SER A 230 -8.97 -28.92 -11.92
N VAL A 231 -9.69 -29.95 -11.47
CA VAL A 231 -9.17 -31.32 -11.37
C VAL A 231 -9.67 -32.24 -12.47
N ALA A 232 -10.72 -31.86 -13.20
CA ALA A 232 -11.26 -32.68 -14.28
C ALA A 232 -10.45 -32.45 -15.57
N ALA A 233 -10.00 -33.54 -16.19
CA ALA A 233 -9.14 -33.52 -17.37
C ALA A 233 -9.74 -32.82 -18.62
N SER A 234 -11.05 -32.52 -18.61
CA SER A 234 -11.72 -31.75 -19.66
C SER A 234 -11.52 -30.24 -19.55
N PHE A 235 -11.06 -29.74 -18.41
CA PHE A 235 -10.82 -28.31 -18.22
C PHE A 235 -9.33 -27.98 -18.39
N PRO A 236 -9.00 -26.80 -18.93
CA PRO A 236 -7.67 -26.22 -18.76
C PRO A 236 -7.30 -26.15 -17.27
N SER A 237 -6.00 -26.21 -16.96
CA SER A 237 -5.49 -26.22 -15.59
C SER A 237 -4.15 -25.50 -15.48
N ASN A 238 -3.93 -24.48 -16.31
CA ASN A 238 -2.66 -23.76 -16.37
C ASN A 238 -2.73 -22.52 -15.49
N ASP A 239 -1.77 -22.39 -14.58
CA ASP A 239 -1.65 -21.26 -13.68
C ASP A 239 -0.92 -20.11 -14.36
N TRP A 240 -1.45 -18.91 -14.18
CA TRP A 240 -0.90 -17.69 -14.74
C TRP A 240 -0.61 -16.67 -13.63
N GLN A 241 0.30 -15.74 -13.90
CA GLN A 241 0.61 -14.67 -12.97
C GLN A 241 0.95 -13.37 -13.70
N LEU A 242 0.46 -12.25 -13.17
CA LEU A 242 0.97 -10.92 -13.48
C LEU A 242 2.01 -10.54 -12.44
N THR A 243 3.20 -10.18 -12.90
CA THR A 243 4.36 -9.87 -12.08
C THR A 243 4.81 -8.44 -12.32
N ALA A 244 4.89 -7.64 -11.27
CA ALA A 244 5.59 -6.37 -11.28
C ALA A 244 6.90 -6.50 -10.49
N ASN A 245 8.02 -6.20 -11.16
CA ASN A 245 9.40 -6.27 -10.69
C ASN A 245 9.86 -7.66 -10.22
N GLU A 246 11.15 -7.92 -10.32
CA GLU A 246 11.76 -9.10 -9.70
C GLU A 246 11.94 -8.92 -8.19
N SER A 247 11.89 -10.04 -7.47
CA SER A 247 12.00 -10.07 -6.00
C SER A 247 13.44 -10.08 -5.49
N ALA A 248 14.41 -10.41 -6.35
CA ALA A 248 15.81 -10.41 -6.00
C ALA A 248 16.31 -8.97 -5.80
N ASN A 249 17.20 -8.77 -4.81
CA ASN A 249 17.86 -7.48 -4.65
C ASN A 249 18.70 -7.17 -5.89
N GLY A 250 18.47 -6.00 -6.50
CA GLY A 250 19.07 -5.64 -7.80
C GLY A 250 18.44 -6.36 -9.01
N GLY A 251 17.28 -7.00 -8.83
CA GLY A 251 16.53 -7.64 -9.89
C GLY A 251 15.97 -6.66 -10.92
N ALA A 252 15.47 -7.20 -12.03
CA ALA A 252 14.96 -6.39 -13.13
C ALA A 252 13.69 -5.61 -12.73
N SER A 253 13.66 -4.33 -13.13
CA SER A 253 12.44 -3.51 -13.10
C SER A 253 11.62 -3.80 -14.36
N LYS A 254 10.47 -4.48 -14.21
CA LYS A 254 9.69 -5.01 -15.34
C LYS A 254 8.24 -5.27 -15.00
N PHE A 255 7.42 -5.48 -16.01
CA PHE A 255 6.09 -6.06 -15.92
C PHE A 255 6.01 -7.30 -16.83
N SER A 256 5.54 -8.42 -16.29
CA SER A 256 5.56 -9.71 -16.98
C SER A 256 4.24 -10.47 -16.85
N ILE A 257 3.90 -11.23 -17.91
CA ILE A 257 2.88 -12.29 -17.88
C ILE A 257 3.64 -13.61 -17.81
N GLU A 258 3.37 -14.39 -16.77
CA GLU A 258 4.08 -15.63 -16.45
C GLU A 258 3.14 -16.82 -16.53
N ASP A 259 3.56 -17.85 -17.26
CA ASP A 259 3.03 -19.20 -17.22
C ASP A 259 3.72 -19.94 -16.07
N VAL A 260 3.04 -20.01 -14.93
CA VAL A 260 3.60 -20.53 -13.68
C VAL A 260 3.71 -22.05 -13.76
N THR A 261 2.72 -22.73 -14.34
CA THR A 261 2.74 -24.19 -14.54
C THR A 261 3.87 -24.61 -15.47
N GLY A 262 4.02 -23.93 -16.60
CA GLY A 262 5.05 -24.21 -17.60
C GLY A 262 6.43 -23.66 -17.27
N GLY A 263 6.55 -22.82 -16.24
CA GLY A 263 7.80 -22.15 -15.85
C GLY A 263 8.34 -21.21 -16.92
N ARG A 264 7.45 -20.48 -17.60
CA ARG A 264 7.78 -19.63 -18.76
C ARG A 264 7.28 -18.20 -18.56
N THR A 265 7.93 -17.26 -19.24
CA THR A 265 7.50 -15.86 -19.25
C THR A 265 7.25 -15.42 -20.69
N PRO A 266 6.05 -15.67 -21.25
CA PRO A 266 5.77 -15.36 -22.65
C PRO A 266 5.80 -13.86 -22.98
N PHE A 267 5.60 -12.97 -22.00
CA PHE A 267 5.64 -11.54 -22.25
C PHE A 267 6.31 -10.78 -21.11
N THR A 268 7.14 -9.80 -21.45
CA THR A 268 7.81 -8.91 -20.51
C THR A 268 8.01 -7.53 -21.14
N VAL A 269 7.73 -6.48 -20.38
CA VAL A 269 8.10 -5.09 -20.68
C VAL A 269 8.99 -4.58 -19.56
N GLU A 270 10.21 -4.20 -19.89
CA GLU A 270 11.15 -3.62 -18.93
C GLU A 270 10.85 -2.14 -18.67
N ALA A 271 11.23 -1.66 -17.49
CA ALA A 271 11.20 -0.25 -17.18
C ALA A 271 12.02 0.55 -18.21
N ASN A 272 11.54 1.75 -18.56
CA ASN A 272 12.09 2.62 -19.60
C ASN A 272 11.87 2.17 -21.06
N ALA A 273 11.10 1.10 -21.31
CA ALA A 273 10.51 0.89 -22.62
C ALA A 273 9.73 2.15 -23.04
N ARG A 274 9.95 2.63 -24.27
CA ARG A 274 9.35 3.87 -24.77
C ARG A 274 7.86 3.66 -25.05
N SER A 275 7.09 4.75 -25.10
CA SER A 275 5.72 4.71 -25.59
C SER A 275 5.66 4.04 -26.96
N HIS A 276 4.68 3.16 -27.13
CA HIS A 276 4.45 2.40 -28.36
C HIS A 276 5.62 1.48 -28.76
N SER A 277 6.45 1.02 -27.80
CA SER A 277 7.44 -0.04 -28.04
C SER A 277 6.84 -1.26 -28.73
N LEU A 278 5.63 -1.66 -28.34
CA LEU A 278 4.75 -2.55 -29.08
C LEU A 278 3.33 -1.99 -28.96
N TYR A 279 2.66 -1.80 -30.09
CA TYR A 279 1.31 -1.25 -30.15
C TYR A 279 0.47 -2.09 -31.11
N VAL A 280 -0.78 -2.38 -30.76
CA VAL A 280 -1.75 -3.00 -31.65
C VAL A 280 -2.88 -2.01 -31.83
N ASP A 281 -3.13 -1.58 -33.07
CA ASP A 281 -4.21 -0.64 -33.36
C ASP A 281 -5.57 -1.35 -33.46
N ASP A 282 -6.64 -0.56 -33.60
CA ASP A 282 -8.03 -1.05 -33.70
C ASP A 282 -8.31 -1.81 -35.02
N GLY A 283 -7.44 -1.65 -36.03
CA GLY A 283 -7.42 -2.44 -37.25
C GLY A 283 -6.68 -3.77 -37.14
N GLY A 284 -6.06 -4.07 -35.98
CA GLY A 284 -5.29 -5.30 -35.75
C GLY A 284 -3.85 -5.26 -36.29
N ARG A 285 -3.33 -4.09 -36.66
CA ARG A 285 -1.95 -3.91 -37.13
C ARG A 285 -0.99 -3.71 -35.96
N ILE A 286 0.23 -4.20 -36.12
CA ILE A 286 1.28 -4.13 -35.10
C ILE A 286 2.24 -2.98 -35.42
N GLY A 287 2.30 -1.99 -34.53
CA GLY A 287 3.31 -0.94 -34.51
C GLY A 287 4.48 -1.29 -33.59
N ASN A 288 5.70 -1.19 -34.11
CA ASN A 288 6.93 -1.19 -33.33
C ASN A 288 7.52 0.22 -33.36
N ARG A 289 7.47 0.89 -32.19
CA ARG A 289 7.79 2.31 -31.97
C ARG A 289 6.83 3.31 -32.66
N THR A 290 5.60 2.89 -32.96
CA THR A 290 4.57 3.77 -33.53
C THR A 290 3.16 3.40 -33.06
N ALA A 291 2.33 4.42 -32.80
CA ALA A 291 0.91 4.28 -32.49
C ALA A 291 0.01 4.27 -33.74
N THR A 292 0.59 4.51 -34.93
CA THR A 292 -0.15 4.67 -36.19
C THR A 292 0.42 3.73 -37.27
N PRO A 293 0.36 2.40 -37.05
CA PRO A 293 0.80 1.44 -38.06
C PRO A 293 -0.01 1.63 -39.35
N SER A 294 0.66 1.68 -40.49
CA SER A 294 0.00 1.87 -41.79
C SER A 294 -0.25 0.53 -42.52
N VAL A 295 0.53 -0.49 -42.15
CA VAL A 295 0.49 -1.86 -42.68
C VAL A 295 0.50 -2.85 -41.51
N GLU A 296 0.33 -4.15 -41.79
CA GLU A 296 0.17 -5.23 -40.80
C GLU A 296 1.27 -5.24 -39.73
N ILE A 297 2.52 -5.01 -40.13
CA ILE A 297 3.66 -4.81 -39.22
C ILE A 297 4.41 -3.55 -39.65
N HIS A 298 4.38 -2.51 -38.82
CA HIS A 298 5.04 -1.22 -39.08
C HIS A 298 6.12 -0.95 -38.04
N THR A 299 7.39 -1.03 -38.46
CA THR A 299 8.55 -0.70 -37.62
C THR A 299 9.11 0.67 -38.01
N ILE A 300 9.27 1.56 -37.04
CA ILE A 300 9.92 2.86 -37.22
C ILE A 300 11.26 2.89 -36.47
N ASP A 301 12.30 3.30 -37.18
CA ASP A 301 13.59 3.67 -36.60
C ASP A 301 14.11 4.96 -37.24
N GLY A 302 15.02 5.66 -36.56
CA GLY A 302 15.58 6.92 -37.04
C GLY A 302 16.51 6.74 -38.24
N ASP A 303 17.09 5.55 -38.40
CA ASP A 303 17.92 5.16 -39.53
C ASP A 303 17.85 3.63 -39.67
N THR A 304 17.84 3.14 -40.91
CA THR A 304 17.96 1.73 -41.28
C THR A 304 17.04 0.80 -40.46
N PRO A 305 15.71 1.00 -40.48
CA PRO A 305 14.77 0.05 -39.88
C PRO A 305 15.04 -1.36 -40.41
N THR A 306 15.15 -2.31 -39.48
CA THR A 306 15.63 -3.66 -39.76
C THR A 306 14.72 -4.69 -39.10
N LEU A 307 14.43 -5.76 -39.84
CA LEU A 307 13.83 -6.99 -39.30
C LEU A 307 14.89 -8.08 -39.27
N ARG A 308 15.05 -8.73 -38.12
CA ARG A 308 15.98 -9.86 -37.95
C ARG A 308 15.22 -11.19 -38.01
N LEU A 309 15.74 -12.10 -38.82
CA LEU A 309 15.33 -13.50 -38.88
C LEU A 309 16.48 -14.35 -38.35
N GLN A 310 16.22 -15.17 -37.33
CA GLN A 310 17.24 -15.99 -36.68
C GLN A 310 16.77 -17.44 -36.56
N GLN A 311 17.57 -18.35 -37.10
CA GLN A 311 17.55 -19.78 -36.81
C GLN A 311 18.54 -20.04 -35.68
N ASP A 312 18.04 -20.45 -34.51
CA ASP A 312 18.82 -20.60 -33.27
C ASP A 312 19.36 -22.01 -33.03
N GLY A 313 19.06 -22.96 -33.92
CA GLY A 313 19.48 -24.36 -33.84
C GLY A 313 18.68 -25.23 -32.87
N SER A 314 17.65 -24.69 -32.20
CA SER A 314 16.77 -25.44 -31.29
C SER A 314 16.06 -26.62 -31.96
N SER A 315 15.94 -26.60 -33.29
CA SER A 315 15.36 -27.66 -34.12
C SER A 315 16.40 -28.54 -34.84
N GLY A 316 17.68 -28.50 -34.44
CA GLY A 316 18.74 -29.39 -34.95
C GLY A 316 19.36 -28.99 -36.29
N PHE A 317 19.08 -27.77 -36.77
CA PHE A 317 19.72 -27.19 -37.96
C PHE A 317 20.83 -26.21 -37.56
N GLU A 318 21.85 -26.04 -38.41
CA GLU A 318 22.94 -25.09 -38.15
C GLU A 318 22.43 -23.66 -37.97
N PRO A 319 22.80 -22.92 -36.89
CA PRO A 319 22.31 -21.57 -36.66
C PRO A 319 22.61 -20.60 -37.80
N GLN A 320 21.65 -19.74 -38.15
CA GLN A 320 21.78 -18.73 -39.21
C GLN A 320 21.04 -17.45 -38.83
N THR A 321 21.56 -16.29 -39.21
CA THR A 321 20.94 -14.99 -38.92
C THR A 321 20.96 -14.09 -40.15
N TRP A 322 19.82 -13.50 -40.47
CA TRP A 322 19.66 -12.56 -41.58
C TRP A 322 18.95 -11.29 -41.13
N ASP A 323 19.40 -10.17 -41.69
CA ASP A 323 18.74 -8.87 -41.51
C ASP A 323 18.15 -8.43 -42.85
N VAL A 324 16.87 -8.03 -42.84
CA VAL A 324 16.20 -7.34 -43.95
C VAL A 324 16.05 -5.88 -43.55
N ALA A 325 16.72 -4.99 -44.27
CA ALA A 325 16.85 -3.60 -43.89
C ALA A 325 16.77 -2.65 -45.09
N GLY A 326 16.42 -1.40 -44.84
CA GLY A 326 16.45 -0.35 -45.85
C GLY A 326 16.60 1.03 -45.24
N ASN A 327 17.25 1.92 -45.97
CA ASN A 327 17.46 3.33 -45.64
C ASN A 327 17.48 4.18 -46.92
N GLU A 328 17.90 5.44 -46.82
CA GLU A 328 17.95 6.40 -47.93
C GLU A 328 18.96 6.05 -49.03
N THR A 329 19.91 5.15 -48.76
CA THR A 329 20.97 4.75 -49.70
C THR A 329 20.63 3.44 -50.41
N ASN A 330 20.05 2.47 -49.70
CA ASN A 330 19.81 1.14 -50.23
C ASN A 330 18.73 0.36 -49.46
N PHE A 331 18.24 -0.69 -50.11
CA PHE A 331 17.51 -1.79 -49.49
C PHE A 331 18.33 -3.07 -49.66
N PHE A 332 18.49 -3.87 -48.61
CA PHE A 332 19.38 -5.02 -48.64
C PHE A 332 18.95 -6.15 -47.71
N ILE A 333 19.44 -7.34 -48.03
CA ILE A 333 19.42 -8.51 -47.15
C ILE A 333 20.88 -8.78 -46.80
N ARG A 334 21.20 -8.83 -45.51
CA ARG A 334 22.55 -9.17 -45.01
C ARG A 334 22.53 -10.54 -44.36
N ASP A 335 23.43 -11.42 -44.78
CA ASP A 335 23.77 -12.62 -44.03
C ASP A 335 24.69 -12.22 -42.86
N VAL A 336 24.11 -12.13 -41.67
CA VAL A 336 24.83 -11.72 -40.46
C VAL A 336 25.79 -12.84 -40.01
N THR A 337 25.51 -14.09 -40.35
CA THR A 337 26.33 -15.24 -39.99
C THR A 337 27.63 -15.27 -40.80
N ASN A 338 27.55 -15.06 -42.12
CA ASN A 338 28.69 -15.27 -43.03
C ASN A 338 29.38 -13.99 -43.52
N GLY A 339 28.77 -12.82 -43.32
CA GLY A 339 29.33 -11.52 -43.71
C GLY A 339 28.91 -11.06 -45.10
#